data_AF-A0A358DYU7-F1
#
_entry.id   AF-A0A358DYU7-F1
#
_cell.length_a   1.000
_cell.length_b   1.000
_cell.length_c   1.000
_cell.angle_alpha   90.00
_cell.angle_beta   90.00
_cell.angle_gamma   90.00
#
_symmetry.space_group_name_H-M   'P 1'
#
loop_
_entity.id
_entity.type
_entity.pdbx_description
1 polymer ?
#
loop_
_entity_poly.entity_id
_entity_poly.type
_entity_poly.pdbx_seq_one_letter_code
_entity_poly.pdbx_strand_id
1 'polypeptide(L)'
;MITSPNALLENGTLKNGLLPALKSYLFLKTNLDMMTPLFENVCSQALALFQPVVEDRELYKQCARPSPAGKPVTRWDSLYLTDDETAMKMYAWHKAQMAKHGHVVAGQHRCPFAVAENLLVQAENVLIREMEPFTQIMLNQLYVIENRKKYIDLIVGLLVKLSTEHNIPLNIIEEIQDKKRA
;
A
#
# COMPACT_ATOMS: atom_id res chain seq x y z
N MET A 1 8.83 27.07 2.34
CA MET A 1 9.81 26.50 1.40
C MET A 1 11.02 26.07 2.20
N ILE A 2 11.50 24.83 2.02
CA ILE A 2 12.70 24.33 2.73
C ILE A 2 13.89 25.21 2.32
N THR A 3 14.30 26.10 3.21
CA THR A 3 15.46 26.99 3.01
C THR A 3 16.77 26.29 3.35
N SER A 4 16.72 25.26 4.20
CA SER A 4 17.82 24.37 4.56
C SER A 4 17.24 23.05 5.10
N PRO A 5 17.85 21.88 4.84
CA PRO A 5 17.46 20.60 5.44
C PRO A 5 17.32 20.66 6.98
N ASN A 6 18.16 21.46 7.64
CA ASN A 6 18.13 21.64 9.10
C ASN A 6 16.85 22.32 9.60
N ALA A 7 16.07 22.96 8.73
CA ALA A 7 14.78 23.55 9.10
C ALA A 7 13.73 22.49 9.48
N LEU A 8 13.99 21.21 9.17
CA LEU A 8 13.16 20.06 9.55
C LEU A 8 13.51 19.50 10.94
N LEU A 9 14.54 20.04 11.58
CA LEU A 9 14.99 19.63 12.90
C LEU A 9 14.49 20.58 13.99
N GLU A 10 14.26 20.03 15.17
CA GLU A 10 13.96 20.72 16.42
C GLU A 10 14.66 19.96 17.55
N ASN A 11 15.53 20.64 18.31
CA ASN A 11 16.28 20.04 19.42
C ASN A 11 17.08 18.77 19.06
N GLY A 12 17.62 18.70 17.84
CA GLY A 12 18.40 17.55 17.36
C GLY A 12 17.57 16.34 16.91
N THR A 13 16.24 16.43 16.93
CA THR A 13 15.32 15.44 16.34
C THR A 13 14.54 16.05 15.17
N LEU A 14 13.81 15.25 14.42
CA LEU A 14 12.85 15.75 13.42
C LEU A 14 11.70 16.46 14.14
N LYS A 15 11.20 17.54 13.55
CA LYS A 15 10.05 18.31 14.07
C LYS A 15 8.86 17.42 14.38
N ASN A 16 8.08 17.83 15.38
CA ASN A 16 6.89 17.12 15.85
C ASN A 16 5.98 16.74 14.67
N GLY A 17 5.58 15.46 14.61
CA GLY A 17 4.77 14.89 13.52
C GLY A 17 5.58 14.19 12.42
N LEU A 18 6.76 14.72 12.04
CA LEU A 18 7.58 14.14 10.96
C LEU A 18 8.19 12.79 11.32
N LEU A 19 8.77 12.67 12.52
CA LEU A 19 9.36 11.40 12.98
C LEU A 19 8.33 10.26 13.04
N PRO A 20 7.18 10.39 13.73
CA PRO A 20 6.18 9.32 13.75
C PRO A 20 5.57 9.05 12.37
N ALA A 21 5.38 10.07 11.53
CA ALA A 21 4.90 9.89 10.15
C ALA A 21 5.89 9.06 9.31
N LEU A 22 7.19 9.40 9.37
CA LEU A 22 8.25 8.67 8.68
C LEU A 22 8.33 7.21 9.16
N LYS A 23 8.34 6.98 10.48
CA LYS A 23 8.35 5.62 11.05
C LYS A 23 7.16 4.80 10.59
N SER A 24 5.96 5.38 10.63
CA SER A 24 4.73 4.71 10.19
C SER A 24 4.80 4.34 8.70
N TYR A 25 5.25 5.26 7.86
CA TYR A 25 5.44 5.00 6.43
C TYR A 25 6.45 3.88 6.18
N LEU A 26 7.64 3.94 6.78
CA LEU A 26 8.70 2.94 6.59
C LEU A 26 8.25 1.54 7.04
N PHE A 27 7.57 1.45 8.18
CA PHE A 27 7.04 0.20 8.70
C PHE A 27 5.99 -0.41 7.78
N LEU A 28 5.01 0.39 7.34
CA LEU A 28 3.95 -0.08 6.46
C LEU A 28 4.47 -0.45 5.07
N LYS A 29 5.43 0.32 4.54
CA LYS A 29 6.09 0.01 3.27
C LYS A 29 6.82 -1.33 3.35
N THR A 30 7.58 -1.55 4.42
CA THR A 30 8.30 -2.82 4.66
C THR A 30 7.33 -4.00 4.75
N ASN A 31 6.24 -3.85 5.51
CA ASN A 31 5.22 -4.89 5.61
C ASN A 31 4.57 -5.23 4.26
N LEU A 32 4.26 -4.21 3.45
CA LEU A 32 3.68 -4.42 2.12
C LEU A 32 4.68 -5.10 1.18
N ASP A 33 5.95 -4.69 1.22
CA ASP A 33 7.02 -5.29 0.40
C ASP A 33 7.25 -6.76 0.77
N MET A 34 7.16 -7.11 2.05
CA MET A 34 7.22 -8.51 2.50
C MET A 34 5.99 -9.33 2.09
N MET A 35 4.81 -8.71 2.04
CA MET A 35 3.56 -9.39 1.67
C MET A 35 3.41 -9.60 0.16
N THR A 36 3.97 -8.71 -0.65
CA THR A 36 3.77 -8.66 -2.12
C THR A 36 4.11 -9.97 -2.83
N PRO A 37 5.29 -10.59 -2.63
CA PRO A 37 5.63 -11.83 -3.33
C PRO A 37 4.66 -12.99 -3.01
N LEU A 38 4.20 -13.06 -1.76
CA LEU A 38 3.23 -14.06 -1.36
C LEU A 38 1.87 -13.80 -2.02
N PHE A 39 1.41 -12.54 -2.01
CA PHE A 39 0.17 -12.14 -2.67
C PHE A 39 0.18 -12.52 -4.15
N GLU A 40 1.23 -12.13 -4.89
CA GLU A 40 1.37 -12.42 -6.32
C GLU A 40 1.36 -13.93 -6.61
N ASN A 41 2.05 -14.71 -5.78
CA ASN A 41 2.06 -16.17 -5.89
C ASN A 41 0.67 -16.77 -5.65
N VAL A 42 -0.03 -16.35 -4.59
CA VAL A 42 -1.39 -16.82 -4.29
C VAL A 42 -2.36 -16.45 -5.41
N CYS A 43 -2.29 -15.22 -5.94
CA CYS A 43 -3.10 -14.79 -7.07
C CYS A 43 -2.85 -15.64 -8.32
N SER A 44 -1.59 -15.92 -8.64
CA SER A 44 -1.20 -16.75 -9.78
C SER A 44 -1.72 -18.18 -9.65
N GLN A 45 -1.62 -18.77 -8.46
CA GLN A 45 -2.17 -20.11 -8.18
C GLN A 45 -3.70 -20.14 -8.29
N ALA A 46 -4.38 -19.10 -7.80
CA ALA A 46 -5.83 -18.99 -7.93
C ALA A 46 -6.26 -18.92 -9.41
N LEU A 47 -5.59 -18.11 -10.23
CA LEU A 47 -5.88 -18.03 -11.66
C LEU A 47 -5.69 -19.38 -12.36
N ALA A 48 -4.62 -20.12 -12.02
CA ALA A 48 -4.37 -21.44 -12.58
C ALA A 48 -5.39 -22.50 -12.13
N LEU A 49 -5.85 -22.42 -10.88
CA LEU A 49 -6.79 -23.37 -10.28
C LEU A 49 -8.23 -23.19 -10.78
N PHE A 50 -8.70 -21.95 -10.82
CA PHE A 50 -10.10 -21.65 -11.12
C PHE A 50 -10.34 -21.34 -12.60
N GLN A 51 -9.29 -20.95 -13.34
CA GLN A 51 -9.34 -20.66 -14.78
C GLN A 51 -10.55 -19.77 -15.15
N PRO A 52 -10.71 -18.60 -14.48
CA PRO A 52 -11.86 -17.73 -14.71
C PRO A 52 -11.94 -17.27 -16.16
N VAL A 53 -13.16 -17.09 -16.64
CA VAL A 53 -13.44 -16.59 -17.99
C VAL A 53 -14.31 -15.34 -17.91
N VAL A 54 -14.27 -14.53 -18.96
CA VAL A 54 -15.13 -13.35 -19.06
C VAL A 54 -16.59 -13.80 -19.13
N GLU A 55 -17.42 -13.26 -18.24
CA GLU A 55 -18.85 -13.55 -18.16
C GLU A 55 -19.59 -13.08 -19.42
N ASP A 56 -20.55 -13.89 -19.89
CA ASP A 56 -21.47 -13.50 -20.94
C ASP A 56 -22.60 -12.63 -20.40
N ARG A 57 -22.34 -11.32 -20.28
CA ARG A 57 -23.36 -10.35 -19.87
C ARG A 57 -24.30 -10.01 -21.02
N GLU A 58 -25.59 -9.90 -20.73
CA GLU A 58 -26.63 -9.46 -21.69
C GLU A 58 -26.28 -8.16 -22.42
N LEU A 59 -25.57 -7.24 -21.75
CA LEU A 59 -25.07 -5.99 -22.35
C LEU A 59 -24.15 -6.24 -23.57
N TYR A 60 -23.36 -7.32 -23.57
CA TYR A 60 -22.49 -7.68 -24.68
C TYR A 60 -23.27 -8.23 -25.87
N LYS A 61 -24.41 -8.90 -25.64
CA LYS A 61 -25.27 -9.45 -26.70
C LYS A 61 -25.94 -8.36 -27.54
N GLN A 62 -26.11 -7.16 -26.97
CA GLN A 62 -26.71 -6.00 -27.63
C GLN A 62 -25.68 -5.12 -28.37
N CYS A 63 -24.38 -5.41 -28.23
CA CYS A 63 -23.32 -4.64 -28.85
C CYS A 63 -22.91 -5.23 -30.21
N ALA A 64 -22.71 -4.39 -31.23
CA ALA A 64 -22.22 -4.82 -32.55
C ALA A 64 -20.75 -5.31 -32.54
N ARG A 65 -20.04 -5.20 -31.41
CA ARG A 65 -18.65 -5.66 -31.25
C ARG A 65 -18.62 -7.13 -30.82
N PRO A 66 -17.65 -7.93 -31.30
CA PRO A 66 -17.51 -9.32 -30.87
C PRO A 66 -17.31 -9.38 -29.34
N SER A 67 -18.17 -10.15 -28.67
CA SER A 67 -18.12 -10.33 -27.22
C SER A 67 -16.80 -11.00 -26.81
N PRO A 68 -16.09 -10.50 -25.78
CA PRO A 68 -14.97 -11.20 -25.19
C PRO A 68 -15.40 -12.36 -24.28
N ALA A 69 -16.70 -12.63 -24.12
CA ALA A 69 -17.22 -13.70 -23.27
C ALA A 69 -16.55 -15.05 -23.56
N GLY A 70 -16.28 -15.80 -22.49
CA GLY A 70 -15.58 -17.09 -22.54
C GLY A 70 -14.06 -16.98 -22.72
N LYS A 71 -13.49 -15.78 -22.95
CA LYS A 71 -12.03 -15.61 -22.96
C LYS A 71 -11.46 -15.77 -21.55
N PRO A 72 -10.28 -16.39 -21.40
CA PRO A 72 -9.62 -16.51 -20.10
C PRO A 72 -9.31 -15.13 -19.49
N VAL A 73 -9.55 -15.00 -18.19
CA VAL A 73 -9.07 -13.88 -17.38
C VAL A 73 -7.68 -14.26 -16.88
N THR A 74 -6.64 -13.59 -17.40
CA THR A 74 -5.23 -13.93 -17.13
C THR A 74 -4.58 -13.06 -16.05
N ARG A 75 -5.27 -12.02 -15.58
CA ARG A 75 -4.78 -11.08 -14.58
C ARG A 75 -5.75 -10.98 -13.41
N TRP A 76 -5.20 -10.91 -12.20
CA TRP A 76 -5.98 -10.80 -10.97
C TRP A 76 -6.80 -9.50 -10.91
N ASP A 77 -6.24 -8.39 -11.39
CA ASP A 77 -6.93 -7.09 -11.49
C ASP A 77 -8.11 -7.08 -12.47
N SER A 78 -8.26 -8.13 -13.27
CA SER A 78 -9.29 -8.27 -14.29
C SER A 78 -10.44 -9.20 -13.85
N LEU A 79 -10.46 -9.63 -12.59
CA LEU A 79 -11.51 -10.49 -12.04
C LEU A 79 -12.91 -9.86 -12.04
N TYR A 80 -13.02 -8.54 -12.14
CA TYR A 80 -14.33 -7.86 -12.31
C TYR A 80 -15.07 -8.24 -13.61
N LEU A 81 -14.38 -8.92 -14.52
CA LEU A 81 -14.92 -9.43 -15.78
C LEU A 81 -15.50 -10.85 -15.67
N THR A 82 -15.20 -11.61 -14.61
CA THR A 82 -15.77 -12.94 -14.38
C THR A 82 -17.11 -12.83 -13.66
N ASP A 83 -17.88 -13.92 -13.63
CA ASP A 83 -19.09 -14.01 -12.83
C ASP A 83 -18.80 -13.92 -11.32
N ASP A 84 -19.79 -13.46 -10.56
CA ASP A 84 -19.67 -13.23 -9.11
C ASP A 84 -19.39 -14.53 -8.34
N GLU A 85 -19.93 -15.68 -8.77
CA GLU A 85 -19.73 -16.95 -8.07
C GLU A 85 -18.28 -17.40 -8.14
N THR A 86 -17.68 -17.37 -9.34
CA THR A 86 -16.27 -17.66 -9.56
C THR A 86 -15.40 -16.66 -8.80
N ALA A 87 -15.69 -15.36 -8.90
CA ALA A 87 -14.96 -14.32 -8.18
C ALA A 87 -14.97 -14.56 -6.66
N MET A 88 -16.13 -14.90 -6.09
CA MET A 88 -16.28 -15.19 -4.67
C MET A 88 -15.49 -16.45 -4.25
N LYS A 89 -15.53 -17.53 -5.02
CA LYS A 89 -14.75 -18.75 -4.75
C LYS A 89 -13.25 -18.48 -4.78
N MET A 90 -12.78 -17.76 -5.79
CA MET A 90 -11.39 -17.35 -5.91
C MET A 90 -10.95 -16.49 -4.74
N TYR A 91 -11.79 -15.53 -4.35
CA TYR A 91 -11.49 -14.64 -3.23
C TYR A 91 -11.47 -15.38 -1.89
N ALA A 92 -12.42 -16.28 -1.64
CA ALA A 92 -12.46 -17.10 -0.43
C ALA A 92 -11.21 -17.98 -0.31
N TRP A 93 -10.79 -18.59 -1.43
CA TRP A 93 -9.56 -19.38 -1.48
C TRP A 93 -8.32 -18.52 -1.23
N HIS A 94 -8.19 -17.38 -1.92
CA HIS A 94 -7.08 -16.43 -1.72
C HIS A 94 -6.98 -16.01 -0.25
N LYS A 95 -8.11 -15.61 0.36
CA LYS A 95 -8.16 -15.22 1.77
C LYS A 95 -7.69 -16.35 2.69
N ALA A 96 -8.11 -17.58 2.45
CA ALA A 96 -7.69 -18.74 3.23
C ALA A 96 -6.17 -19.00 3.11
N GLN A 97 -5.58 -18.84 1.92
CA GLN A 97 -4.13 -19.01 1.75
C GLN A 97 -3.33 -17.91 2.42
N MET A 98 -3.77 -16.65 2.33
CA MET A 98 -3.13 -15.53 3.04
C MET A 98 -3.18 -15.74 4.56
N ALA A 99 -4.30 -16.25 5.09
CA ALA A 99 -4.45 -16.54 6.51
C ALA A 99 -3.49 -17.64 7.02
N LYS A 100 -3.19 -18.66 6.20
CA LYS A 100 -2.18 -19.69 6.56
C LYS A 100 -0.78 -19.13 6.78
N HIS A 101 -0.48 -17.97 6.21
CA HIS A 101 0.78 -17.27 6.35
C HIS A 101 0.73 -16.15 7.41
N GLY A 102 -0.31 -16.14 8.25
CA GLY A 102 -0.47 -15.17 9.34
C GLY A 102 -1.07 -13.82 8.92
N HIS A 103 -1.44 -13.64 7.65
CA HIS A 103 -2.07 -12.40 7.19
C HIS A 103 -3.59 -12.45 7.39
N VAL A 104 -4.02 -12.06 8.59
CA VAL A 104 -5.43 -12.02 8.99
C VAL A 104 -5.84 -10.58 9.26
N VAL A 105 -7.00 -10.18 8.74
CA VAL A 105 -7.59 -8.86 8.97
C VAL A 105 -8.95 -8.98 9.64
N ALA A 106 -9.23 -8.05 10.56
CA ALA A 106 -10.52 -7.96 11.23
C ALA A 106 -11.62 -7.51 10.24
N GLY A 107 -12.77 -8.18 10.29
CA GLY A 107 -13.92 -7.90 9.43
C GLY A 107 -14.14 -8.97 8.35
N GLN A 108 -15.41 -9.30 8.11
CA GLN A 108 -15.80 -10.20 7.02
C GLN A 108 -15.46 -9.53 5.66
N HIS A 109 -15.09 -10.35 4.68
CA HIS A 109 -14.81 -9.94 3.30
C HIS A 109 -13.70 -8.90 3.05
N ARG A 110 -12.80 -8.63 3.99
CA ARG A 110 -11.61 -7.78 3.75
C ARG A 110 -10.39 -8.55 3.25
N CYS A 111 -9.72 -8.00 2.23
CA CYS A 111 -8.51 -8.56 1.65
C CYS A 111 -7.30 -8.05 2.45
N PRO A 112 -6.44 -8.93 3.01
CA PRO A 112 -5.28 -8.49 3.77
C PRO A 112 -4.36 -7.56 2.99
N PHE A 113 -4.11 -7.85 1.72
CA PHE A 113 -3.25 -7.05 0.86
C PHE A 113 -3.84 -5.66 0.60
N ALA A 114 -5.11 -5.57 0.21
CA ALA A 114 -5.78 -4.28 -0.03
C ALA A 114 -5.87 -3.42 1.25
N VAL A 115 -6.00 -4.05 2.43
CA VAL A 115 -5.94 -3.34 3.71
C VAL A 115 -4.53 -2.77 3.94
N ALA A 116 -3.48 -3.54 3.68
CA ALA A 116 -2.10 -3.07 3.81
C ALA A 116 -1.79 -1.91 2.84
N GLU A 117 -2.22 -2.00 1.58
CA GLU A 117 -2.11 -0.91 0.59
C GLU A 117 -2.83 0.35 1.07
N ASN A 118 -4.05 0.22 1.58
CA ASN A 118 -4.82 1.35 2.09
C ASN A 118 -4.12 2.02 3.27
N LEU A 119 -3.58 1.24 4.20
CA LEU A 119 -2.81 1.77 5.34
C LEU A 119 -1.56 2.51 4.89
N LEU A 120 -0.83 2.01 3.89
CA LEU A 120 0.32 2.69 3.32
C LEU A 120 -0.09 4.05 2.70
N VAL A 121 -1.18 4.09 1.94
CA VAL A 121 -1.72 5.34 1.37
C VAL A 121 -2.11 6.34 2.47
N GLN A 122 -2.67 5.86 3.59
CA GLN A 122 -2.97 6.72 4.74
C GLN A 122 -1.68 7.29 5.36
N ALA A 123 -0.64 6.47 5.53
CA ALA A 123 0.64 6.92 6.06
C ALA A 123 1.34 7.92 5.13
N GLU A 124 1.28 7.71 3.80
CA GLU A 124 1.72 8.70 2.82
C GLU A 124 0.98 10.03 2.97
N ASN A 125 -0.36 10.00 3.14
CA ASN A 125 -1.14 11.22 3.32
C ASN A 125 -0.74 11.97 4.59
N VAL A 126 -0.48 11.25 5.69
CA VAL A 126 0.03 11.85 6.92
C VAL A 126 1.40 12.49 6.65
N LEU A 127 2.33 11.77 6.03
CA LEU A 127 3.66 12.27 5.73
C LEU A 127 3.63 13.51 4.82
N ILE A 128 2.77 13.52 3.80
CA ILE A 128 2.57 14.68 2.91
C ILE A 128 2.09 15.90 3.71
N ARG A 129 1.11 15.72 4.60
CA ARG A 129 0.56 16.80 5.44
C ARG A 129 1.60 17.37 6.41
N GLU A 130 2.40 16.51 7.03
CA GLU A 130 3.49 16.97 7.91
C GLU A 130 4.59 17.70 7.13
N MET A 131 4.80 17.35 5.86
CA MET A 131 5.77 18.04 4.99
C MET A 131 5.24 19.34 4.37
N GLU A 132 3.92 19.52 4.30
CA GLU A 132 3.25 20.65 3.64
C GLU A 132 3.74 22.03 4.13
N PRO A 133 3.92 22.31 5.44
CA PRO A 133 4.45 23.60 5.90
C PRO A 133 5.83 23.93 5.31
N PHE A 134 6.61 22.91 5.01
CA PHE A 134 7.98 23.06 4.53
C PHE A 134 8.03 23.14 3.01
N THR A 135 7.30 22.28 2.31
CA THR A 135 7.34 22.17 0.85
C THR A 135 6.34 23.09 0.15
N GLN A 136 5.28 23.51 0.86
CA GLN A 136 4.09 24.18 0.31
C GLN A 136 3.36 23.33 -0.75
N ILE A 137 3.61 22.02 -0.75
CA ILE A 137 2.94 21.05 -1.62
C ILE A 137 1.83 20.37 -0.83
N MET A 138 0.60 20.64 -1.24
CA MET A 138 -0.61 20.11 -0.62
C MET A 138 -0.98 18.74 -1.20
N LEU A 139 -1.72 17.95 -0.42
CA LEU A 139 -2.19 16.64 -0.87
C LEU A 139 -3.02 16.70 -2.17
N ASN A 140 -3.84 17.74 -2.32
CA ASN A 140 -4.65 17.99 -3.52
C ASN A 140 -3.84 18.46 -4.73
N GLN A 141 -2.52 18.61 -4.64
CA GLN A 141 -1.66 18.90 -5.79
C GLN A 141 -1.00 17.61 -6.33
N LEU A 142 -1.16 16.49 -5.62
CA LEU A 142 -0.51 15.20 -5.90
C LEU A 142 -1.51 14.14 -6.37
N TYR A 143 -2.42 14.50 -7.29
CA TYR A 143 -3.38 13.55 -7.88
C TYR A 143 -2.75 12.59 -8.88
N VAL A 144 -1.67 13.00 -9.55
CA VAL A 144 -0.94 12.16 -10.49
C VAL A 144 -0.09 11.18 -9.69
N ILE A 145 -0.34 9.88 -9.86
CA ILE A 145 0.27 8.80 -9.07
C ILE A 145 1.79 8.84 -9.16
N GLU A 146 2.33 9.09 -10.35
CA GLU A 146 3.78 9.15 -10.61
C GLU A 146 4.42 10.33 -9.87
N ASN A 147 3.76 11.48 -9.88
CA ASN A 147 4.24 12.67 -9.17
C ASN A 147 4.19 12.46 -7.65
N ARG A 148 3.12 11.83 -7.16
CA ARG A 148 2.99 11.46 -5.75
C ARG A 148 4.11 10.53 -5.32
N LYS A 149 4.37 9.45 -6.07
CA LYS A 149 5.47 8.50 -5.80
C LYS A 149 6.81 9.22 -5.74
N LYS A 150 7.12 10.01 -6.77
CA LYS A 150 8.36 10.79 -6.83
C LYS A 150 8.50 11.75 -5.64
N TYR A 151 7.42 12.41 -5.24
CA TYR A 151 7.43 13.30 -4.07
C TYR A 151 7.70 12.53 -2.77
N ILE A 152 7.02 11.42 -2.55
CA ILE A 152 7.24 10.54 -1.38
C ILE A 152 8.69 10.05 -1.34
N ASP A 153 9.25 9.59 -2.46
CA ASP A 153 10.64 9.12 -2.52
C ASP A 153 11.64 10.22 -2.13
N LEU A 154 11.40 11.46 -2.61
CA LEU A 154 12.25 12.60 -2.29
C LEU A 154 12.20 12.98 -0.80
N ILE A 155 11.00 13.08 -0.22
CA ILE A 155 10.87 13.46 1.20
C ILE A 155 11.40 12.35 2.11
N VAL A 156 11.15 11.08 1.79
CA VAL A 156 11.64 9.94 2.58
C VAL A 156 13.16 9.89 2.50
N GLY A 157 13.76 10.03 1.31
CA GLY A 157 15.21 10.07 1.16
C GLY A 157 15.86 11.20 1.97
N LEU A 158 15.26 12.39 1.97
CA LEU A 158 15.72 13.53 2.76
C LEU A 158 15.64 13.25 4.27
N LEU A 159 14.49 12.80 4.76
CA LEU A 159 14.26 12.61 6.20
C LEU A 159 15.06 11.44 6.77
N VAL A 160 15.24 10.36 5.99
CA VAL A 160 16.11 9.24 6.37
C VAL A 160 17.55 9.71 6.46
N LYS A 161 18.04 10.46 5.47
CA LYS A 161 19.41 11.02 5.49
C LYS A 161 19.63 11.90 6.72
N LEU A 162 18.73 12.84 7.00
CA LEU A 162 18.81 13.69 8.19
C LEU A 162 18.81 12.87 9.49
N SER A 163 17.98 11.82 9.54
CA SER A 163 17.93 10.93 10.70
C SER A 163 19.23 10.17 10.90
N THR A 164 19.88 9.73 9.82
CA THR A 164 21.22 9.11 9.88
C THR A 164 22.29 10.09 10.33
N GLU A 165 22.34 11.30 9.76
CA GLU A 165 23.34 12.33 10.07
C GLU A 165 23.24 12.80 11.53
N HIS A 166 22.03 12.84 12.09
CA HIS A 166 21.76 13.28 13.45
C HIS A 166 21.58 12.15 14.48
N ASN A 167 21.83 10.89 14.08
CA ASN A 167 21.65 9.70 14.93
C ASN A 167 20.23 9.58 15.54
N ILE A 168 19.20 9.97 14.78
CA ILE A 168 17.80 9.85 15.18
C ILE A 168 17.35 8.41 14.92
N PRO A 169 16.90 7.67 15.95
CA PRO A 169 16.51 6.27 15.79
C PRO A 169 15.22 6.16 14.97
N LEU A 170 15.29 5.50 13.81
CA LEU A 170 14.13 5.18 12.97
C LEU A 170 13.50 3.82 13.31
N ASN A 171 14.18 3.01 14.12
CA ASN A 171 13.69 1.72 14.56
C ASN A 171 12.52 1.89 15.55
N ILE A 172 11.43 1.18 15.32
CA ILE A 172 10.26 1.16 16.20
C ILE A 172 10.47 0.17 17.36
N ILE A 173 11.33 -0.84 17.19
CA ILE A 173 11.56 -1.90 18.18
C ILE A 173 12.31 -1.37 19.39
N GLU A 174 13.34 -0.53 19.18
CA GLU A 174 14.14 0.09 20.26
C GLU A 174 13.25 0.92 21.21
N GLU A 175 12.30 1.69 20.68
CA GLU A 175 11.36 2.49 21.50
C GLU A 175 10.46 1.64 22.41
N ILE A 176 10.07 0.44 21.97
CA ILE A 176 9.24 -0.47 22.76
C ILE A 176 10.07 -1.13 23.86
N GLN A 177 11.35 -1.42 23.60
CA GLN A 177 12.25 -1.99 24.60
C GLN A 177 12.62 -0.97 25.68
N ASP A 178 12.85 0.28 25.31
CA ASP A 178 13.19 1.35 26.25
C ASP A 178 12.00 1.72 27.14
N LYS A 179 10.77 1.74 26.60
CA LYS A 179 9.54 1.94 27.39
C LYS A 179 9.24 0.81 28.38
N LYS A 180 9.79 -0.39 28.19
CA LYS A 180 9.67 -1.49 29.15
C LYS A 180 10.74 -1.43 30.26
N ARG A 181 11.77 -0.61 30.10
CA ARG A 181 12.89 -0.44 31.04
C ARG A 181 12.75 0.81 31.91
N ALA A 182 11.93 1.78 31.50
CA ALA A 182 11.55 2.96 32.27
C ALA A 182 10.34 2.67 33.16
#